data_AF-J0N1B0-F1
#
_entry.id   AF-J0N1B0-F1
#
_cell.length_a   1.000
_cell.length_b   1.000
_cell.length_c   1.000
_cell.angle_alpha   90.00
_cell.angle_beta   90.00
_cell.angle_gamma   90.00
#
_symmetry.space_group_name_H-M   'P 1'
#
loop_
_entity.id
_entity.type
_entity.pdbx_description
1 polymer ?
#
loop_
_entity_poly.entity_id
_entity_poly.type
_entity_poly.pdbx_seq_one_letter_code
_entity_poly.pdbx_strand_id
1 'polypeptide(L)'
;MPSNGQFPPVGPPSADPDDVLVPFGAPEADKGDSSSKAKAARGPAVKPRRSRKALRPLLWSLPFVLIGLAASTYLIGLTLWSRASLGHWTDSDYTSAQAGYEGQKTLTKSGVESWVANYNLGTTMLREGDTEGGIDLLRTAKEQVPTATEIEPGRIETYSYECQVRINLALGIEIQGDAKAASDDWSGAATAYSEAKDIVSPCQSPSSSQNQSGGGGDQSDQQSGGQGGGGQSDQQSGGQGGGGGQQDPGEQADDSTDRLGDKEQQAKDKQDQGGQGQDQQDKGGQGQDQQDKGG
;
A
#
# COMPACT_ATOMS: atom_id res chain seq x y z
N MET A 1 -7.62 -51.99 44.51
CA MET A 1 -8.13 -52.81 43.38
C MET A 1 -8.64 -51.86 42.29
N PRO A 2 -8.51 -52.26 41.02
CA PRO A 2 -8.28 -51.38 39.87
C PRO A 2 -9.58 -50.95 39.19
N SER A 3 -9.50 -49.94 38.34
CA SER A 3 -10.18 -50.03 37.05
C SER A 3 -9.43 -49.21 36.00
N ASN A 4 -8.76 -49.94 35.11
CA ASN A 4 -8.29 -49.44 33.83
C ASN A 4 -9.50 -49.15 32.93
N GLY A 5 -9.44 -48.04 32.20
CA GLY A 5 -10.36 -47.71 31.12
C GLY A 5 -9.64 -46.77 30.15
N GLN A 6 -9.58 -47.17 28.89
CA GLN A 6 -8.62 -46.74 27.87
C GLN A 6 -9.38 -46.19 26.64
N PHE A 7 -8.80 -45.16 25.98
CA PHE A 7 -9.07 -44.53 24.65
C PHE A 7 -10.34 -43.66 24.45
N PRO A 8 -10.38 -42.72 23.47
CA PRO A 8 -9.34 -41.83 22.87
C PRO A 8 -9.78 -40.34 22.91
N PRO A 9 -8.93 -39.33 22.58
CA PRO A 9 -9.43 -38.03 22.14
C PRO A 9 -9.74 -38.02 20.63
N VAL A 10 -10.97 -37.67 20.29
CA VAL A 10 -11.48 -37.30 18.96
C VAL A 10 -11.61 -35.75 18.96
N GLY A 11 -11.11 -35.07 17.92
CA GLY A 11 -11.13 -33.58 17.78
C GLY A 11 -12.52 -32.99 17.51
N PRO A 12 -12.70 -31.75 16.97
CA PRO A 12 -11.77 -30.67 16.59
C PRO A 12 -12.11 -29.31 17.30
N PRO A 13 -11.31 -28.23 17.15
CA PRO A 13 -11.71 -27.14 16.23
C PRO A 13 -10.51 -26.60 15.45
N SER A 14 -10.60 -26.50 14.13
CA SER A 14 -11.15 -25.35 13.39
C SER A 14 -10.18 -24.17 13.32
N ALA A 15 -10.16 -23.62 12.11
CA ALA A 15 -9.69 -22.31 11.69
C ALA A 15 -8.23 -22.24 11.21
N ASP A 16 -8.17 -22.20 9.88
CA ASP A 16 -7.15 -21.73 8.97
C ASP A 16 -6.43 -20.44 9.41
N PRO A 17 -5.16 -20.28 9.00
CA PRO A 17 -4.53 -19.00 8.86
C PRO A 17 -3.95 -18.85 7.44
N ASP A 18 -4.80 -18.94 6.43
CA ASP A 18 -4.50 -18.46 5.08
C ASP A 18 -5.45 -17.29 4.79
N ASP A 19 -4.98 -16.07 5.04
CA ASP A 19 -5.35 -14.88 4.26
C ASP A 19 -4.21 -13.85 4.36
N VAL A 20 -3.91 -13.24 3.21
CA VAL A 20 -2.55 -12.99 2.73
C VAL A 20 -2.36 -11.52 2.34
N LEU A 21 -1.44 -10.80 2.98
CA LEU A 21 -0.70 -9.65 2.43
C LEU A 21 0.76 -10.09 2.41
N VAL A 22 1.14 -10.72 1.31
CA VAL A 22 2.52 -11.08 1.05
C VAL A 22 3.05 -10.24 -0.11
N PRO A 23 4.23 -9.62 0.05
CA PRO A 23 4.99 -9.16 -1.09
C PRO A 23 5.49 -10.36 -1.91
N PHE A 24 5.58 -10.17 -3.23
CA PHE A 24 5.94 -11.22 -4.18
C PHE A 24 7.35 -11.81 -3.94
N GLY A 25 7.48 -13.15 -4.01
CA GLY A 25 8.77 -13.85 -4.14
C GLY A 25 9.09 -14.98 -3.15
N ALA A 26 8.23 -15.98 -2.99
CA ALA A 26 8.54 -17.21 -2.24
C ALA A 26 8.40 -18.47 -3.14
N PRO A 27 9.50 -19.20 -3.39
CA PRO A 27 9.43 -20.61 -3.73
C PRO A 27 9.74 -21.52 -2.53
N GLU A 28 8.93 -22.57 -2.40
CA GLU A 28 9.03 -23.66 -1.42
C GLU A 28 10.36 -24.43 -1.55
N ALA A 29 10.95 -24.78 -0.40
CA ALA A 29 12.22 -25.48 -0.32
C ALA A 29 12.12 -26.99 -0.59
N ASP A 30 13.10 -27.50 -1.34
CA ASP A 30 13.38 -28.91 -1.64
C ASP A 30 13.50 -29.79 -0.37
N LYS A 31 12.88 -30.97 -0.40
CA LYS A 31 13.32 -32.13 0.38
C LYS A 31 14.16 -33.04 -0.50
N GLY A 32 15.45 -33.06 -0.20
CA GLY A 32 16.36 -34.04 -0.78
C GLY A 32 16.02 -35.46 -0.35
N ASP A 33 16.44 -36.42 -1.17
CA ASP A 33 16.70 -37.76 -0.67
C ASP A 33 17.97 -38.34 -1.29
N SER A 34 18.74 -38.98 -0.41
CA SER A 34 20.03 -39.60 -0.69
C SER A 34 19.84 -41.09 -0.93
N SER A 35 20.42 -41.66 -1.98
CA SER A 35 20.81 -43.08 -1.94
C SER A 35 21.86 -43.50 -2.95
N SER A 36 23.08 -43.59 -2.43
CA SER A 36 24.06 -44.67 -2.55
C SER A 36 23.70 -45.89 -3.44
N LYS A 37 24.50 -46.14 -4.49
CA LYS A 37 25.13 -47.46 -4.68
C LYS A 37 26.32 -47.41 -5.65
N ALA A 38 27.53 -47.41 -5.08
CA ALA A 38 28.75 -47.67 -5.83
C ALA A 38 28.89 -49.18 -6.11
N LYS A 39 29.21 -49.54 -7.36
CA LYS A 39 29.81 -50.84 -7.70
C LYS A 39 31.09 -50.57 -8.48
N ALA A 40 32.22 -50.76 -7.80
CA ALA A 40 33.56 -50.65 -8.38
C ALA A 40 33.88 -51.90 -9.21
N ALA A 41 34.29 -51.69 -10.46
CA ALA A 41 35.09 -52.64 -11.22
C ALA A 41 36.44 -51.95 -11.53
N ARG A 42 37.51 -52.41 -10.87
CA ARG A 42 38.88 -51.95 -11.09
C ARG A 42 39.41 -52.59 -12.38
N GLY A 43 39.54 -51.79 -13.45
CA GLY A 43 40.42 -52.07 -14.59
C GLY A 43 41.77 -51.36 -14.40
N PRO A 44 42.85 -51.78 -15.10
CA PRO A 44 44.19 -51.26 -14.89
C PRO A 44 44.26 -49.75 -15.19
N ALA A 45 44.91 -49.00 -14.30
CA ALA A 45 45.00 -47.55 -14.32
C ALA A 45 45.78 -47.05 -15.55
N VAL A 46 45.06 -46.77 -16.64
CA VAL A 46 45.54 -45.91 -17.71
C VAL A 46 45.44 -44.48 -17.20
N LYS A 47 46.57 -43.83 -16.90
CA LYS A 47 46.59 -42.39 -16.61
C LYS A 47 45.93 -41.66 -17.78
N PRO A 48 44.78 -40.99 -17.61
CA PRO A 48 44.20 -40.24 -18.72
C PRO A 48 45.16 -39.11 -19.05
N ARG A 49 45.76 -39.13 -20.25
CA ARG A 49 46.43 -37.95 -20.82
C ARG A 49 45.33 -36.92 -21.03
N ARG A 50 45.08 -36.06 -20.03
CA ARG A 50 44.19 -34.91 -20.14
C ARG A 50 44.67 -34.08 -21.33
N SER A 51 43.95 -34.18 -22.44
CA SER A 51 44.30 -33.44 -23.64
C SER A 51 43.99 -31.97 -23.37
N ARG A 52 44.96 -31.08 -23.58
CA ARG A 52 44.75 -29.61 -23.47
C ARG A 52 43.67 -29.09 -24.44
N LYS A 53 43.21 -29.91 -25.37
CA LYS A 53 42.13 -29.62 -26.33
C LYS A 53 40.73 -29.84 -25.73
N ALA A 54 40.58 -30.71 -24.73
CA ALA A 54 39.29 -30.94 -24.04
C ALA A 54 38.91 -29.83 -23.05
N LEU A 55 39.85 -28.94 -22.67
CA LEU A 55 39.59 -27.77 -21.82
C LEU A 55 39.08 -26.54 -22.58
N ARG A 56 39.23 -26.51 -23.92
CA ARG A 56 38.77 -25.38 -24.76
C ARG A 56 37.25 -25.14 -24.68
N PRO A 57 36.37 -26.16 -24.76
CA PRO A 57 34.94 -25.92 -24.57
C PRO A 57 34.60 -25.49 -23.14
N LEU A 58 35.33 -25.96 -22.13
CA LEU A 58 35.13 -25.59 -20.72
C LEU A 58 35.53 -24.14 -20.43
N LEU A 59 36.57 -23.63 -21.10
CA LEU A 59 36.98 -22.23 -21.03
C LEU A 59 36.01 -21.31 -21.78
N TRP A 60 35.32 -21.82 -22.81
CA TRP A 60 34.32 -21.06 -23.56
C TRP A 60 32.96 -20.99 -22.84
N SER A 61 32.62 -21.99 -22.03
CA SER A 61 31.45 -21.94 -21.14
C SER A 61 31.70 -21.17 -19.84
N LEU A 62 32.96 -21.05 -19.40
CA LEU A 62 33.35 -20.31 -18.20
C LEU A 62 32.75 -18.89 -18.09
N PRO A 63 32.77 -18.02 -19.12
CA PRO A 63 32.15 -16.69 -19.02
C PRO A 63 30.64 -16.77 -18.76
N PHE A 64 29.91 -17.69 -19.40
CA PHE A 64 28.48 -17.87 -19.17
C PHE A 64 28.18 -18.37 -17.75
N VAL A 65 29.01 -19.29 -17.23
CA VAL A 65 28.89 -19.76 -15.84
C VAL A 65 29.17 -18.63 -14.86
N LEU A 66 30.19 -17.80 -15.10
CA LEU A 66 30.50 -16.65 -14.25
C LEU A 66 29.40 -15.58 -14.30
N ILE A 67 28.81 -15.32 -15.47
CA ILE A 67 27.65 -14.42 -15.60
C ILE A 67 26.46 -14.99 -14.84
N GLY A 68 26.16 -16.28 -14.98
CA GLY A 68 25.08 -16.94 -14.26
C GLY A 68 25.28 -16.88 -12.74
N LEU A 69 26.51 -17.09 -12.27
CA LEU A 69 26.85 -17.00 -10.84
C LEU A 69 26.73 -15.56 -10.34
N ALA A 70 27.24 -14.58 -11.09
CA ALA A 70 27.12 -13.16 -10.74
C ALA A 70 25.65 -12.71 -10.68
N ALA A 71 24.86 -13.08 -11.68
CA ALA A 71 23.42 -12.81 -11.71
C ALA A 71 22.72 -13.46 -10.51
N SER A 72 23.05 -14.71 -10.18
CA SER A 72 22.48 -15.43 -9.03
C SER A 72 22.82 -14.72 -7.72
N THR A 73 24.10 -14.36 -7.50
CA THR A 73 24.51 -13.64 -6.30
C THR A 73 23.85 -12.26 -6.20
N TYR A 74 23.66 -11.58 -7.32
CA TYR A 74 22.99 -10.28 -7.37
C TYR A 74 21.52 -10.40 -6.96
N LEU A 75 20.78 -11.36 -7.54
CA LEU A 75 19.37 -11.59 -7.20
C LEU A 75 19.20 -12.04 -5.74
N ILE A 76 20.08 -12.89 -5.22
CA ILE A 76 20.08 -13.28 -3.80
C ILE A 76 20.35 -12.04 -2.91
N GLY A 77 21.32 -11.19 -3.27
CA GLY A 77 21.60 -9.96 -2.55
C GLY A 77 20.40 -9.01 -2.50
N LEU A 78 19.75 -8.78 -3.65
CA LEU A 78 18.56 -7.93 -3.74
C LEU A 78 17.39 -8.48 -2.90
N THR A 79 17.16 -9.79 -2.94
CA THR A 79 16.04 -10.40 -2.19
C THR A 79 16.26 -10.34 -0.68
N LEU A 80 17.48 -10.55 -0.20
CA LEU A 80 17.81 -10.40 1.22
C LEU A 80 17.70 -8.95 1.67
N TRP A 81 18.16 -8.01 0.86
CA TRP A 81 18.05 -6.60 1.17
C TRP A 81 16.59 -6.12 1.18
N SER A 82 15.79 -6.55 0.20
CA SER A 82 14.35 -6.27 0.17
C SER A 82 13.64 -6.77 1.43
N ARG A 83 13.95 -8.00 1.87
CA ARG A 83 13.42 -8.53 3.13
C ARG A 83 13.89 -7.75 4.36
N ALA A 84 15.14 -7.30 4.39
CA ALA A 84 15.65 -6.48 5.48
C ALA A 84 14.93 -5.13 5.55
N SER A 85 14.80 -4.40 4.44
CA SER A 85 14.07 -3.13 4.38
C SER A 85 12.60 -3.29 4.81
N LEU A 86 11.94 -4.36 4.36
CA LEU A 86 10.58 -4.68 4.78
C LEU A 86 10.49 -5.01 6.27
N GLY A 87 11.49 -5.73 6.80
CA GLY A 87 11.60 -6.00 8.23
C GLY A 87 11.64 -4.70 9.04
N HIS A 88 12.52 -3.76 8.66
CA HIS A 88 12.58 -2.43 9.27
C HIS A 88 11.23 -1.70 9.20
N TRP A 89 10.56 -1.72 8.03
CA TRP A 89 9.25 -1.09 7.89
C TRP A 89 8.19 -1.72 8.81
N THR A 90 8.18 -3.05 8.91
CA THR A 90 7.27 -3.82 9.76
C THR A 90 7.53 -3.54 11.24
N ASP A 91 8.79 -3.38 11.61
CA ASP A 91 9.23 -3.02 12.97
C ASP A 91 9.06 -1.52 13.27
N SER A 92 8.46 -0.74 12.36
CA SER A 92 8.30 0.72 12.44
C SER A 92 9.61 1.51 12.51
N ASP A 93 10.72 0.89 12.12
CA ASP A 93 12.02 1.54 11.92
C ASP A 93 12.08 2.16 10.51
N TYR A 94 11.28 3.20 10.31
CA TYR A 94 11.08 3.82 9.00
C TYR A 94 12.34 4.49 8.44
N THR A 95 13.21 5.03 9.30
CA THR A 95 14.48 5.63 8.88
C THR A 95 15.41 4.59 8.24
N SER A 96 15.53 3.39 8.85
CA SER A 96 16.31 2.30 8.24
C SER A 96 15.64 1.77 6.98
N ALA A 97 14.31 1.68 6.97
CA ALA A 97 13.55 1.28 5.78
C ALA A 97 13.76 2.26 4.61
N GLN A 98 13.72 3.57 4.87
CA GLN A 98 13.94 4.64 3.89
C GLN A 98 15.32 4.50 3.24
N ALA A 99 16.38 4.41 4.04
CA ALA A 99 17.74 4.24 3.52
C ALA A 99 17.87 2.99 2.62
N GLY A 100 17.20 1.90 3.02
CA GLY A 100 17.10 0.70 2.20
C GLY A 100 16.37 0.93 0.87
N TYR A 101 15.23 1.60 0.88
CA TYR A 101 14.44 1.84 -0.33
C TYR A 101 15.05 2.89 -1.27
N GLU A 102 15.75 3.91 -0.75
CA GLU A 102 16.51 4.87 -1.57
C GLU A 102 17.63 4.19 -2.35
N GLY A 103 18.34 3.27 -1.70
CA GLY A 103 19.33 2.44 -2.37
C GLY A 103 18.69 1.58 -3.47
N GLN A 104 17.55 0.93 -3.17
CA GLN A 104 16.84 0.11 -4.14
C GLN A 104 16.40 0.94 -5.35
N LYS A 105 15.80 2.11 -5.12
CA LYS A 105 15.40 3.06 -6.17
C LYS A 105 16.57 3.44 -7.09
N THR A 106 17.76 3.63 -6.53
CA THR A 106 18.96 3.94 -7.30
C THR A 106 19.38 2.77 -8.20
N LEU A 107 19.30 1.53 -7.71
CA LEU A 107 19.66 0.33 -8.48
C LEU A 107 18.58 -0.09 -9.49
N THR A 108 17.30 0.13 -9.20
CA THR A 108 16.18 -0.32 -10.05
C THR A 108 15.66 0.76 -11.00
N LYS A 109 16.31 1.92 -11.07
CA LYS A 109 15.88 3.09 -11.87
C LYS A 109 15.53 2.78 -13.34
N SER A 110 16.15 1.79 -13.95
CA SER A 110 15.92 1.40 -15.36
C SER A 110 15.28 0.01 -15.52
N GLY A 111 14.76 -0.57 -14.43
CA GLY A 111 14.13 -1.89 -14.41
C GLY A 111 12.62 -1.85 -14.66
N VAL A 112 12.07 -3.01 -15.03
CA VAL A 112 10.63 -3.23 -15.26
C VAL A 112 9.76 -3.01 -14.01
N GLU A 113 10.37 -3.03 -12.82
CA GLU A 113 9.70 -2.85 -11.51
C GLU A 113 10.19 -1.60 -10.77
N SER A 114 10.64 -0.57 -11.51
CA SER A 114 11.07 0.71 -10.93
C SER A 114 9.99 1.36 -10.04
N TRP A 115 8.71 1.09 -10.32
CA TRP A 115 7.57 1.55 -9.53
C TRP A 115 7.61 1.06 -8.07
N VAL A 116 8.12 -0.15 -7.80
CA VAL A 116 8.11 -0.76 -6.45
C VAL A 116 8.94 0.05 -5.47
N ALA A 117 10.13 0.48 -5.90
CA ALA A 117 11.01 1.26 -5.04
C ALA A 117 10.45 2.67 -4.77
N ASN A 118 9.82 3.29 -5.76
CA ASN A 118 9.12 4.56 -5.57
C ASN A 118 7.91 4.40 -4.64
N TYR A 119 7.11 3.33 -4.81
CA TYR A 119 5.95 3.04 -3.97
C TYR A 119 6.35 2.80 -2.50
N ASN A 120 7.33 1.94 -2.25
CA ASN A 120 7.78 1.60 -0.90
C ASN A 120 8.38 2.82 -0.18
N LEU A 121 9.25 3.57 -0.88
CA LEU A 121 9.85 4.78 -0.33
C LEU A 121 8.76 5.85 -0.05
N GLY A 122 7.86 6.07 -1.01
CA GLY A 122 6.78 7.06 -0.84
C GLY A 122 5.84 6.71 0.31
N THR A 123 5.46 5.44 0.44
CA THR A 123 4.63 4.95 1.56
C THR A 123 5.35 5.12 2.90
N THR A 124 6.67 4.90 2.95
CA THR A 124 7.49 5.11 4.15
C THR A 124 7.55 6.59 4.52
N MET A 125 7.75 7.48 3.53
CA MET A 125 7.79 8.92 3.75
C MET A 125 6.45 9.48 4.26
N LEU A 126 5.32 8.97 3.75
CA LEU A 126 4.00 9.29 4.31
C LEU A 126 3.89 8.90 5.80
N ARG A 127 4.46 7.76 6.20
CA ARG A 127 4.45 7.31 7.61
C ARG A 127 5.31 8.18 8.52
N GLU A 128 6.41 8.73 8.00
CA GLU A 128 7.30 9.65 8.73
C GLU A 128 6.79 11.10 8.72
N GLY A 129 5.68 11.38 8.03
CA GLY A 129 5.06 12.70 7.95
C GLY A 129 5.63 13.60 6.84
N ASP A 130 6.52 13.09 6.00
CA ASP A 130 6.93 13.77 4.76
C ASP A 130 5.87 13.51 3.66
N THR A 131 4.75 14.23 3.79
CA THR A 131 3.59 14.07 2.92
C THR A 131 3.90 14.46 1.47
N GLU A 132 4.61 15.56 1.24
CA GLU A 132 4.91 16.05 -0.10
C GLU A 132 5.87 15.10 -0.83
N GLY A 133 6.98 14.73 -0.18
CA GLY A 133 7.93 13.76 -0.75
C GLY A 133 7.30 12.38 -0.98
N GLY A 134 6.41 11.95 -0.08
CA GLY A 134 5.64 10.72 -0.24
C GLY A 134 4.72 10.74 -1.46
N ILE A 135 3.95 11.82 -1.65
CA ILE A 135 3.06 12.01 -2.80
C ILE A 135 3.85 11.98 -4.12
N ASP A 136 4.96 12.71 -4.22
CA ASP A 136 5.75 12.80 -5.45
C ASP A 136 6.27 11.42 -5.91
N LEU A 137 6.72 10.61 -4.96
CA LEU A 137 7.15 9.25 -5.23
C LEU A 137 5.98 8.35 -5.64
N LEU A 138 4.83 8.48 -4.98
CA LEU A 138 3.64 7.69 -5.30
C LEU A 138 3.02 8.07 -6.66
N ARG A 139 3.09 9.33 -7.07
CA ARG A 139 2.75 9.77 -8.44
C ARG A 139 3.67 9.11 -9.46
N THR A 140 4.98 9.13 -9.20
CA THR A 140 5.96 8.44 -10.05
C THR A 140 5.69 6.94 -10.12
N ALA A 141 5.36 6.30 -8.99
CA ALA A 141 4.99 4.90 -8.95
C ALA A 141 3.72 4.63 -9.77
N LYS A 142 2.71 5.49 -9.70
CA LYS A 142 1.47 5.37 -10.47
C LYS A 142 1.70 5.45 -11.98
N GLU A 143 2.67 6.22 -12.43
CA GLU A 143 3.02 6.29 -13.86
C GLU A 143 3.77 5.05 -14.36
N GLN A 144 4.46 4.34 -13.46
CA GLN A 144 5.33 3.22 -13.78
C GLN A 144 4.71 1.85 -13.51
N VAL A 145 3.67 1.78 -12.66
CA VAL A 145 3.01 0.54 -12.29
C VAL A 145 2.32 -0.08 -13.52
N PRO A 146 2.38 -1.42 -13.68
CA PRO A 146 1.65 -2.08 -14.77
C PRO A 146 0.15 -1.76 -14.70
N THR A 147 -0.42 -1.38 -15.84
CA THR A 147 -1.86 -1.10 -15.95
C THR A 147 -2.66 -2.35 -15.64
N ALA A 148 -3.63 -2.21 -14.72
CA ALA A 148 -4.53 -3.27 -14.34
C ALA A 148 -5.54 -3.57 -15.45
N THR A 149 -6.08 -4.79 -15.45
CA THR A 149 -7.15 -5.14 -16.38
C THR A 149 -8.43 -4.42 -15.96
N GLU A 150 -9.09 -3.82 -16.94
CA GLU A 150 -10.41 -3.23 -16.78
C GLU A 150 -11.45 -4.35 -16.80
N ILE A 151 -12.14 -4.53 -15.67
CA ILE A 151 -13.16 -5.57 -15.50
C ILE A 151 -14.54 -5.06 -15.91
N GLU A 152 -14.77 -3.76 -15.80
CA GLU A 152 -15.97 -3.04 -16.24
C GLU A 152 -15.58 -1.61 -16.66
N PRO A 153 -16.38 -0.91 -17.48
CA PRO A 153 -16.07 0.46 -17.90
C PRO A 153 -15.75 1.39 -16.72
N GLY A 154 -14.51 1.87 -16.64
CA GLY A 154 -14.02 2.75 -15.58
C GLY A 154 -13.60 2.03 -14.29
N ARG A 155 -13.65 0.70 -14.22
CA ARG A 155 -13.30 -0.10 -13.04
C ARG A 155 -12.22 -1.15 -13.36
N ILE A 156 -11.16 -1.16 -12.56
CA ILE A 156 -10.04 -2.08 -12.68
C ILE A 156 -10.07 -3.17 -11.62
N GLU A 157 -9.30 -4.24 -11.82
CA GLU A 157 -9.12 -5.30 -10.83
C GLU A 157 -8.65 -4.73 -9.47
N THR A 158 -9.42 -4.99 -8.41
CA THR A 158 -9.20 -4.41 -7.07
C THR A 158 -7.87 -4.88 -6.44
N TYR A 159 -7.50 -6.14 -6.65
CA TYR A 159 -6.25 -6.75 -6.17
C TYR A 159 -5.02 -6.42 -7.02
N SER A 160 -5.14 -5.53 -8.00
CA SER A 160 -4.02 -5.13 -8.86
C SER A 160 -3.00 -4.27 -8.12
N TYR A 161 -1.75 -4.31 -8.59
CA TYR A 161 -0.71 -3.37 -8.12
C TYR A 161 -1.08 -1.91 -8.39
N GLU A 162 -1.77 -1.64 -9.50
CA GLU A 162 -2.22 -0.29 -9.81
C GLU A 162 -3.16 0.23 -8.71
N CYS A 163 -4.06 -0.61 -8.21
CA CYS A 163 -4.93 -0.23 -7.10
C CYS A 163 -4.19 0.01 -5.79
N GLN A 164 -3.23 -0.85 -5.43
CA GLN A 164 -2.40 -0.61 -4.24
C GLN A 164 -1.68 0.74 -4.30
N VAL A 165 -1.14 1.11 -5.48
CA VAL A 165 -0.47 2.40 -5.68
C VAL A 165 -1.46 3.57 -5.61
N ARG A 166 -2.62 3.45 -6.27
CA ARG A 166 -3.67 4.48 -6.26
C ARG A 166 -4.23 4.73 -4.86
N ILE A 167 -4.47 3.69 -4.07
CA ILE A 167 -4.98 3.79 -2.70
C ILE A 167 -3.99 4.56 -1.82
N ASN A 168 -2.69 4.21 -1.84
CA ASN A 168 -1.69 4.94 -1.05
C ASN A 168 -1.48 6.37 -1.54
N LEU A 169 -1.53 6.61 -2.86
CA LEU A 169 -1.46 7.96 -3.41
C LEU A 169 -2.65 8.81 -2.96
N ALA A 170 -3.87 8.26 -3.01
CA ALA A 170 -5.07 8.92 -2.53
C ALA A 170 -4.97 9.24 -1.03
N LEU A 171 -4.45 8.32 -0.21
CA LEU A 171 -4.17 8.57 1.21
C LEU A 171 -3.20 9.72 1.43
N GLY A 172 -2.11 9.80 0.66
CA GLY A 172 -1.17 10.92 0.74
C GLY A 172 -1.84 12.26 0.41
N ILE A 173 -2.61 12.31 -0.67
CA ILE A 173 -3.34 13.51 -1.10
C ILE A 173 -4.44 13.87 -0.07
N GLU A 174 -5.09 12.89 0.55
CA GLU A 174 -6.03 13.11 1.65
C GLU A 174 -5.36 13.82 2.83
N ILE A 175 -4.18 13.34 3.26
CA ILE A 175 -3.39 13.98 4.32
C ILE A 175 -3.03 15.43 3.94
N GLN A 176 -2.69 15.68 2.68
CA GLN A 176 -2.47 17.04 2.18
C GLN A 176 -3.75 17.90 2.25
N GLY A 177 -4.90 17.33 1.91
CA GLY A 177 -6.21 17.98 2.04
C GLY A 177 -6.53 18.32 3.50
N ASP A 178 -6.27 17.39 4.43
CA ASP A 178 -6.48 17.57 5.86
C ASP A 178 -5.61 18.71 6.40
N ALA A 179 -4.36 18.81 5.97
CA ALA A 179 -3.46 19.90 6.34
C ALA A 179 -3.97 21.26 5.83
N LYS A 180 -4.46 21.32 4.59
CA LYS A 180 -5.06 22.54 4.01
C LYS A 180 -6.31 22.96 4.76
N ALA A 181 -7.20 22.01 5.04
CA ALA A 181 -8.41 22.22 5.85
C ALA A 181 -8.06 22.75 7.25
N ALA A 182 -7.04 22.19 7.90
CA ALA A 182 -6.58 22.64 9.22
C ALA A 182 -6.01 24.08 9.20
N SER A 183 -5.58 24.56 8.03
CA SER A 183 -5.11 25.94 7.80
C SER A 183 -6.18 26.87 7.21
N ASP A 184 -7.46 26.46 7.22
CA ASP A 184 -8.60 27.16 6.62
C ASP A 184 -8.50 27.37 5.10
N ASP A 185 -7.60 26.67 4.41
CA ASP A 185 -7.56 26.58 2.94
C ASP A 185 -8.60 25.55 2.44
N TRP A 186 -9.88 25.90 2.61
CA TRP A 186 -11.00 25.03 2.26
C TRP A 186 -11.09 24.74 0.75
N SER A 187 -10.70 25.71 -0.10
CA SER A 187 -10.68 25.52 -1.55
C SER A 187 -9.57 24.54 -1.98
N GLY A 188 -8.37 24.67 -1.41
CA GLY A 188 -7.28 23.75 -1.64
C GLY A 188 -7.56 22.36 -1.07
N ALA A 189 -8.25 22.26 0.08
CA ALA A 189 -8.69 21.00 0.66
C ALA A 189 -9.70 20.28 -0.24
N ALA A 190 -10.75 20.98 -0.70
CA ALA A 190 -11.74 20.42 -1.62
C ALA A 190 -11.10 19.89 -2.91
N THR A 191 -10.13 20.64 -3.46
CA THR A 191 -9.37 20.22 -4.64
C THR A 191 -8.59 18.92 -4.37
N ALA A 192 -7.90 18.83 -3.22
CA ALA A 192 -7.15 17.63 -2.86
C ALA A 192 -8.06 16.41 -2.66
N TYR A 193 -9.18 16.56 -1.94
CA TYR A 193 -10.11 15.45 -1.73
C TYR A 193 -10.75 14.95 -3.04
N SER A 194 -11.12 15.87 -3.92
CA SER A 194 -11.63 15.53 -5.26
C SER A 194 -10.58 14.77 -6.08
N GLU A 195 -9.33 15.22 -6.10
CA GLU A 195 -8.24 14.53 -6.78
C GLU A 195 -8.00 13.12 -6.22
N ALA A 196 -7.92 12.99 -4.89
CA ALA A 196 -7.73 11.71 -4.23
C ALA A 196 -8.87 10.74 -4.56
N LYS A 197 -10.11 11.23 -4.57
CA LYS A 197 -11.30 10.45 -4.89
C LYS A 197 -11.24 9.94 -6.33
N ASP A 198 -10.92 10.78 -7.29
CA ASP A 198 -10.80 10.40 -8.71
C ASP A 198 -9.69 9.37 -8.93
N ILE A 199 -8.61 9.45 -8.17
CA ILE A 199 -7.49 8.49 -8.24
C ILE A 199 -7.92 7.09 -7.79
N VAL A 200 -8.68 6.99 -6.69
CA VAL A 200 -9.05 5.71 -6.06
C VAL A 200 -10.36 5.12 -6.61
N SER A 201 -11.26 5.93 -7.19
CA SER A 201 -12.57 5.48 -7.69
C SER A 201 -12.52 4.27 -8.64
N PRO A 202 -11.53 4.10 -9.54
CA PRO A 202 -11.47 2.90 -10.39
C PRO A 202 -11.23 1.58 -9.65
N CYS A 203 -10.82 1.63 -8.38
CA CYS A 203 -10.51 0.47 -7.55
C CYS A 203 -11.69 -0.02 -6.70
N GLN A 204 -12.86 0.58 -6.86
CA GLN A 204 -14.06 0.26 -6.11
C GLN A 204 -14.62 -1.14 -6.40
N SER A 205 -15.19 -1.79 -5.38
CA SER A 205 -15.74 -3.15 -5.49
C SER A 205 -17.01 -3.21 -6.34
N PRO A 206 -17.34 -4.37 -6.96
CA PRO A 206 -18.53 -4.52 -7.81
C PRO A 206 -19.85 -3.98 -7.21
N SER A 207 -20.03 -4.08 -5.90
CA SER A 207 -21.24 -3.69 -5.17
C SER A 207 -21.39 -2.18 -4.94
N SER A 208 -20.32 -1.39 -4.95
CA SER A 208 -20.39 0.04 -4.58
C SER A 208 -20.94 0.94 -5.68
N SER A 209 -20.95 0.47 -6.94
CA SER A 209 -21.49 1.23 -8.08
C SER A 209 -23.01 1.46 -8.03
N GLN A 210 -23.74 0.77 -7.15
CA GLN A 210 -25.19 0.95 -6.98
C GLN A 210 -25.55 2.19 -6.14
N ASN A 211 -24.60 2.80 -5.41
CA ASN A 211 -24.92 3.86 -4.45
C ASN A 211 -24.71 5.29 -4.99
N GLN A 212 -24.16 5.47 -6.20
CA GLN A 212 -23.89 6.80 -6.77
C GLN A 212 -25.07 7.41 -7.56
N SER A 213 -26.22 6.73 -7.65
CA SER A 213 -27.41 7.23 -8.36
C SER A 213 -28.66 7.15 -7.48
N GLY A 214 -28.70 7.95 -6.41
CA GLY A 214 -29.88 7.98 -5.55
C GLY A 214 -29.81 9.05 -4.48
N GLY A 215 -30.19 10.28 -4.81
CA GLY A 215 -30.66 11.21 -3.80
C GLY A 215 -31.93 10.64 -3.15
N GLY A 216 -31.90 10.46 -1.83
CA GLY A 216 -33.09 10.21 -1.02
C GLY A 216 -33.29 8.76 -0.61
N GLY A 217 -32.87 8.47 0.63
CA GLY A 217 -33.50 7.55 1.57
C GLY A 217 -33.68 6.09 1.14
N ASP A 218 -32.85 5.20 1.68
CA ASP A 218 -33.35 4.01 2.35
C ASP A 218 -32.30 3.47 3.33
N GLN A 219 -32.70 3.40 4.61
CA GLN A 219 -32.00 2.66 5.64
C GLN A 219 -32.02 1.19 5.26
N SER A 220 -30.87 0.62 4.98
CA SER A 220 -30.70 -0.83 4.94
C SER A 220 -29.92 -1.25 6.17
N ASP A 221 -30.65 -1.74 7.16
CA ASP A 221 -30.14 -2.39 8.35
C ASP A 221 -29.18 -3.54 7.98
N GLN A 222 -27.89 -3.34 8.18
CA GLN A 222 -26.99 -4.44 8.51
C GLN A 222 -26.46 -4.24 9.93
N GLN A 223 -27.17 -4.92 10.82
CA GLN A 223 -26.83 -5.18 12.21
C GLN A 223 -25.42 -5.80 12.32
N SER A 224 -24.44 -5.00 12.72
CA SER A 224 -23.33 -5.48 13.54
C SER A 224 -23.13 -4.52 14.70
N GLY A 225 -23.41 -5.03 15.90
CA GLY A 225 -23.49 -4.24 17.12
C GLY A 225 -22.14 -3.74 17.60
N GLY A 226 -22.07 -2.44 17.87
CA GLY A 226 -21.05 -1.78 18.68
C GLY A 226 -21.65 -0.49 19.22
N GLN A 227 -21.82 -0.42 20.53
CA GLN A 227 -22.49 0.66 21.26
C GLN A 227 -21.83 2.02 21.05
N GLY A 228 -22.68 3.04 21.01
CA GLY A 228 -22.34 4.42 20.66
C GLY A 228 -21.53 5.21 21.69
N GLY A 229 -21.19 6.42 21.27
CA GLY A 229 -20.59 7.44 22.12
C GLY A 229 -20.13 8.64 21.30
N GLY A 230 -21.02 9.63 21.12
CA GLY A 230 -20.62 10.95 20.65
C GLY A 230 -19.67 11.60 21.66
N GLY A 231 -18.61 12.24 21.16
CA GLY A 231 -17.65 12.99 21.95
C GLY A 231 -16.69 13.75 21.04
N GLN A 232 -16.73 15.06 21.16
CA GLN A 232 -15.86 16.02 20.49
C GLN A 232 -14.38 15.81 20.83
N SER A 233 -13.53 16.11 19.85
CA SER A 233 -12.16 16.63 19.99
C SER A 233 -11.16 15.84 20.84
N ASP A 234 -10.16 15.24 20.20
CA ASP A 234 -8.76 15.63 20.43
C ASP A 234 -7.87 15.13 19.27
N GLN A 235 -7.09 16.07 18.75
CA GLN A 235 -5.96 15.79 17.88
C GLN A 235 -4.94 14.95 18.64
N GLN A 236 -4.67 13.72 18.18
CA GLN A 236 -3.34 13.14 18.31
C GLN A 236 -3.07 12.17 17.15
N SER A 237 -2.44 12.72 16.12
CA SER A 237 -1.50 11.97 15.28
C SER A 237 -0.41 11.38 16.18
N GLY A 238 -0.15 10.08 16.06
CA GLY A 238 0.89 9.39 16.83
C GLY A 238 0.51 7.92 17.09
N GLY A 239 1.20 7.01 16.40
CA GLY A 239 0.81 5.61 16.26
C GLY A 239 0.65 4.82 17.56
N GLN A 240 -0.42 4.02 17.60
CA GLN A 240 -0.39 2.63 18.03
C GLN A 240 -1.73 1.99 17.64
N GLY A 241 -1.69 1.05 16.70
CA GLY A 241 -2.87 0.35 16.21
C GLY A 241 -2.47 -0.90 15.46
N GLY A 242 -1.74 -1.80 16.14
CA GLY A 242 -1.58 -3.17 15.67
C GLY A 242 -2.95 -3.85 15.65
N GLY A 243 -3.44 -4.11 14.44
CA GLY A 243 -4.71 -4.80 14.16
C GLY A 243 -4.70 -5.28 12.72
N GLY A 244 -4.01 -6.39 12.46
CA GLY A 244 -3.88 -7.00 11.14
C GLY A 244 -5.15 -7.73 10.73
N GLY A 245 -6.12 -7.01 10.18
CA GLY A 245 -7.05 -7.54 9.19
C GLY A 245 -6.62 -7.02 7.82
N GLN A 246 -6.35 -7.91 6.86
CA GLN A 246 -6.40 -7.51 5.45
C GLN A 246 -7.81 -7.01 5.19
N GLN A 247 -8.00 -5.70 5.07
CA GLN A 247 -9.17 -5.21 4.37
C GLN A 247 -8.98 -5.54 2.89
N ASP A 248 -10.03 -6.01 2.24
CA ASP A 248 -10.04 -6.20 0.80
C ASP A 248 -9.66 -4.86 0.14
N PRO A 249 -8.72 -4.82 -0.83
CA PRO A 249 -8.30 -3.57 -1.45
C PRO A 249 -9.46 -2.79 -2.10
N GLY A 250 -10.49 -3.50 -2.57
CA GLY A 250 -11.73 -2.93 -3.08
C GLY A 250 -12.56 -2.29 -1.96
N GLU A 251 -12.71 -2.97 -0.82
CA GLU A 251 -13.38 -2.38 0.36
C GLU A 251 -12.63 -1.14 0.85
N GLN A 252 -11.30 -1.19 0.90
CA GLN A 252 -10.48 -0.03 1.27
C GLN A 252 -10.64 1.13 0.28
N ALA A 253 -10.76 0.82 -1.02
CA ALA A 253 -11.03 1.81 -2.04
C ALA A 253 -12.45 2.40 -1.92
N ASP A 254 -13.45 1.58 -1.59
CA ASP A 254 -14.82 2.02 -1.33
C ASP A 254 -14.87 2.97 -0.14
N ASP A 255 -14.33 2.56 1.01
CA ASP A 255 -14.24 3.37 2.24
C ASP A 255 -13.49 4.68 1.98
N SER A 256 -12.41 4.64 1.21
CA SER A 256 -11.65 5.84 0.86
C SER A 256 -12.45 6.76 -0.06
N THR A 257 -13.14 6.21 -1.06
CA THR A 257 -13.97 7.00 -1.99
C THR A 257 -15.10 7.72 -1.25
N ASP A 258 -15.80 7.02 -0.35
CA ASP A 258 -16.89 7.58 0.43
C ASP A 258 -16.38 8.65 1.41
N ARG A 259 -15.32 8.34 2.18
CA ARG A 259 -14.68 9.29 3.10
C ARG A 259 -14.20 10.56 2.36
N LEU A 260 -13.61 10.40 1.18
CA LEU A 260 -13.13 11.52 0.37
C LEU A 260 -14.29 12.34 -0.19
N GLY A 261 -15.40 11.70 -0.57
CA GLY A 261 -16.63 12.39 -0.98
C GLY A 261 -17.21 13.26 0.13
N ASP A 262 -17.29 12.74 1.34
CA ASP A 262 -17.77 13.48 2.50
C ASP A 262 -16.85 14.67 2.83
N LYS A 263 -15.52 14.45 2.84
CA LYS A 263 -14.53 15.50 3.08
C LYS A 263 -14.56 16.58 1.99
N GLU A 264 -14.70 16.18 0.72
CA GLU A 264 -14.86 17.09 -0.42
C GLU A 264 -16.09 17.99 -0.24
N GLN A 265 -17.24 17.41 0.11
CA GLN A 265 -18.47 18.17 0.34
C GLN A 265 -18.33 19.11 1.54
N GLN A 266 -17.78 18.63 2.65
CA GLN A 266 -17.55 19.44 3.84
C GLN A 266 -16.64 20.64 3.54
N ALA A 267 -15.59 20.44 2.76
CA ALA A 267 -14.67 21.51 2.37
C ALA A 267 -15.36 22.56 1.48
N LYS A 268 -16.21 22.14 0.53
CA LYS A 268 -17.02 23.05 -0.30
C LYS A 268 -18.00 23.88 0.54
N ASP A 269 -18.70 23.25 1.48
CA ASP A 269 -19.64 23.96 2.37
C ASP A 269 -18.94 25.01 3.24
N LYS A 270 -17.70 24.74 3.68
CA LYS A 270 -16.87 25.68 4.44
C LYS A 270 -16.35 26.84 3.58
N GLN A 271 -15.98 26.56 2.33
CA GLN A 271 -15.60 27.58 1.37
C GLN A 271 -16.75 28.59 1.15
N ASP A 272 -17.98 28.12 1.01
CA ASP A 272 -19.15 28.98 0.80
C ASP A 272 -19.52 29.81 2.04
N GLN A 273 -19.34 29.25 3.25
CA GLN A 273 -19.57 29.97 4.51
C GLN A 273 -18.53 31.07 4.77
N GLY A 274 -17.27 30.85 4.39
CA GLY A 274 -16.21 31.86 4.49
C GLY A 274 -16.46 33.09 3.61
N GLY A 275 -17.14 32.91 2.47
CA GLY A 275 -17.52 33.99 1.56
C GLY A 275 -18.66 34.87 2.08
N GLN A 276 -19.65 34.29 2.78
CA GLN A 276 -20.83 35.03 3.26
C GLN A 276 -20.53 35.92 4.49
N GLY A 277 -19.45 35.66 5.23
CA GLY A 277 -19.04 36.46 6.39
C GLY A 277 -18.38 37.80 6.04
N GLN A 278 -17.80 37.95 4.85
CA GLN A 278 -17.16 39.20 4.42
C GLN A 278 -18.17 40.23 3.87
N ASP A 279 -19.24 39.78 3.23
CA ASP A 279 -20.24 40.68 2.64
C ASP A 279 -21.17 41.38 3.67
N GLN A 280 -21.22 40.90 4.92
CA GLN A 280 -22.04 41.53 5.97
C GLN A 280 -21.30 42.63 6.74
N GLN A 281 -19.97 42.70 6.73
CA GLN A 281 -19.24 43.77 7.42
C GLN A 281 -19.24 45.11 6.65
N ASP A 282 -19.38 45.09 5.32
CA ASP A 282 -19.38 46.32 4.51
C ASP A 282 -20.76 47.03 4.42
N LYS A 283 -21.83 46.43 4.93
CA LYS A 283 -23.18 47.06 4.94
C LYS A 283 -23.60 47.67 6.29
N GLY A 284 -22.77 47.57 7.33
CA GLY A 284 -23.08 48.10 8.67
C GLY A 284 -22.66 49.56 8.94
N GLY A 285 -21.88 50.18 8.05
CA GLY A 285 -21.20 51.46 8.32
C GLY A 285 -21.91 52.75 7.85
N GLN A 286 -23.04 52.68 7.15
CA GLN A 286 -23.74 53.87 6.63
C GLN A 286 -25.15 53.96 7.22
N GLY A 287 -25.30 54.51 8.42
CA GLY A 287 -26.66 54.69 8.94
C GLY A 287 -26.85 55.26 10.34
N GLN A 288 -25.90 55.97 10.94
CA GLN A 288 -26.17 56.66 12.22
C GLN A 288 -25.37 57.96 12.31
N ASP A 289 -25.81 59.00 11.60
CA ASP A 289 -25.39 60.40 11.86
C ASP A 289 -26.41 61.37 11.25
N GLN A 290 -27.64 61.38 11.78
CA GLN A 290 -28.56 62.52 11.65
C GLN A 290 -29.81 62.31 12.50
N GLN A 291 -29.72 62.62 13.80
CA GLN A 291 -30.85 63.12 14.59
C GLN A 291 -30.36 63.47 15.99
N ASP A 292 -29.77 64.67 16.15
CA ASP A 292 -29.93 65.40 17.40
C ASP A 292 -29.63 66.90 17.24
N LYS A 293 -30.66 67.68 16.86
CA LYS A 293 -30.77 69.13 17.14
C LYS A 293 -32.25 69.53 17.10
N GLY A 294 -32.90 69.51 18.25
CA GLY A 294 -34.26 70.03 18.40
C GLY A 294 -34.77 69.93 19.83
N GLY A 295 -34.28 70.80 20.71
CA GLY A 295 -34.74 71.01 22.08
C GLY A 295 -34.20 72.30 22.65
#